data_AF-A0A3N4IJL0-F1
#
_entry.id   AF-A0A3N4IJL0-F1
#
_cell.length_a   1.000
_cell.length_b   1.000
_cell.length_c   1.000
_cell.angle_alpha   90.00
_cell.angle_beta   90.00
_cell.angle_gamma   90.00
#
_symmetry.space_group_name_H-M   'P 1'
#
loop_
_entity.id
_entity.type
_entity.pdbx_description
1 polymer ?
#
loop_
_entity_poly.entity_id
_entity_poly.type
_entity_poly.pdbx_seq_one_letter_code
_entity_poly.pdbx_strand_id
1 'polypeptide(L)'
;MAHIDTTPATDANQMSQEDMAAARLPIAYRDRCAHLLAPLNRCRFENFYLPWKCMDERHGYEKCQYEEFKKRVAKMEQLKGEAKLKATAGGAASAGAL
;
A
#
# COMPACT_ATOMS: atom_id res chain seq x y z
N MET A 1 -5.44 18.59 18.42
CA MET A 1 -5.33 17.55 17.39
C MET A 1 -4.03 17.76 16.64
N ALA A 2 -3.06 16.86 16.81
CA ALA A 2 -1.73 17.00 16.23
C ALA A 2 -1.78 16.83 14.71
N HIS A 3 -1.29 17.83 13.97
CA HIS A 3 -0.93 17.72 12.57
C HIS A 3 0.34 16.86 12.48
N ILE A 4 0.16 15.61 12.08
CA ILE A 4 1.25 14.66 11.86
C ILE A 4 1.64 14.79 10.38
N ASP A 5 2.85 15.29 10.15
CA ASP A 5 3.67 15.15 8.94
C ASP A 5 3.13 15.69 7.60
N THR A 6 3.32 16.99 7.36
CA THR A 6 3.50 17.52 6.01
C THR A 6 4.98 17.42 5.62
N THR A 7 5.45 16.21 5.35
CA THR A 7 6.72 16.02 4.64
C THR A 7 6.38 15.92 3.16
N PRO A 8 6.83 16.85 2.28
CA PRO A 8 6.64 16.73 0.84
C PRO A 8 7.65 15.71 0.32
N ALA A 9 7.42 14.43 0.62
CA ALA A 9 8.00 13.37 -0.17
C ALA A 9 7.19 13.32 -1.46
N THR A 10 7.68 14.00 -2.49
CA THR A 10 7.22 13.88 -3.87
C THR A 10 7.55 12.47 -4.37
N ASP A 11 6.90 11.44 -3.82
CA ASP A 11 6.75 10.19 -4.52
C ASP A 11 5.85 10.53 -5.71
N ALA A 12 6.42 10.54 -6.92
CA ALA A 12 5.67 10.74 -8.17
C ALA A 12 4.50 9.75 -8.37
N ASN A 13 4.37 8.77 -7.47
CA ASN A 13 3.36 7.73 -7.40
C ASN A 13 2.37 7.92 -6.24
N GLN A 14 2.16 9.12 -5.69
CA GLN A 14 1.13 9.34 -4.66
C GLN A 14 0.16 10.47 -5.06
N MET A 15 -1.14 10.15 -5.01
CA MET A 15 -2.25 11.07 -5.25
C MET A 15 -2.69 11.70 -3.92
N SER A 16 -3.09 12.98 -3.92
CA SER A 16 -3.55 13.62 -2.69
C SER A 16 -4.85 12.99 -2.18
N GLN A 17 -5.13 13.11 -0.88
CA GLN A 17 -6.37 12.57 -0.31
C GLN A 17 -7.62 13.26 -0.85
N GLU A 18 -7.52 14.57 -1.10
CA GLU A 18 -8.59 15.38 -1.68
C GLU A 18 -8.89 14.91 -3.11
N ASP A 19 -7.86 14.64 -3.91
CA ASP A 19 -8.01 14.12 -5.27
C ASP A 19 -8.60 12.71 -5.28
N MET A 20 -8.17 11.83 -4.35
CA MET A 20 -8.75 10.49 -4.21
C MET A 20 -10.24 10.53 -3.82
N ALA A 21 -10.64 11.50 -2.99
CA ALA A 21 -12.03 11.74 -2.62
C ALA A 21 -12.83 12.31 -3.80
N ALA A 22 -12.27 13.26 -4.54
CA ALA A 22 -12.86 13.84 -5.76
C ALA A 22 -13.09 12.76 -6.84
N ALA A 23 -12.14 11.83 -6.99
CA ALA A 23 -12.25 10.66 -7.85
C ALA A 23 -13.20 9.57 -7.31
N ARG A 24 -13.84 9.79 -6.15
CA ARG A 24 -14.80 8.90 -5.50
C ARG A 24 -14.25 7.47 -5.29
N LEU A 25 -12.96 7.35 -5.00
CA LEU A 25 -12.36 6.05 -4.72
C LEU A 25 -12.87 5.49 -3.38
N PRO A 26 -13.33 4.23 -3.33
CA PRO A 26 -13.67 3.56 -2.08
C PRO A 26 -12.46 3.47 -1.14
N ILE A 27 -12.70 3.50 0.17
CA ILE A 27 -11.63 3.53 1.19
C ILE A 27 -10.63 2.38 1.02
N ALA A 28 -11.11 1.19 0.64
CA ALA A 28 -10.26 0.01 0.41
C ALA A 28 -9.22 0.19 -0.70
N TYR A 29 -9.42 1.12 -1.63
CA TYR A 29 -8.55 1.37 -2.77
C TYR A 29 -7.78 2.70 -2.68
N ARG A 30 -7.84 3.39 -1.55
CA ARG A 30 -7.07 4.62 -1.29
C ARG A 30 -5.67 4.27 -0.78
N ASP A 31 -4.93 3.53 -1.60
CA ASP A 31 -3.56 3.11 -1.31
C ASP A 31 -2.55 3.92 -2.13
N ARG A 32 -1.26 3.57 -2.04
CA ARG A 32 -0.21 4.22 -2.83
C ARG A 32 -0.41 4.05 -4.33
N CYS A 33 -1.22 3.10 -4.79
CA CYS A 33 -1.49 2.85 -6.21
C CYS A 33 -2.73 3.61 -6.74
N ALA A 34 -3.38 4.43 -5.91
CA ALA A 34 -4.60 5.15 -6.28
C ALA A 34 -4.45 6.09 -7.49
N HIS A 35 -3.25 6.64 -7.70
CA HIS A 35 -2.92 7.48 -8.84
C HIS A 35 -3.08 6.77 -10.20
N LEU A 36 -2.97 5.43 -10.24
CA LEU A 36 -3.20 4.61 -11.44
C LEU A 36 -4.66 4.16 -11.56
N LEU A 37 -5.35 4.01 -10.43
CA LEU A 37 -6.73 3.55 -10.40
C LEU A 37 -7.71 4.61 -10.94
N ALA A 38 -7.47 5.88 -10.65
CA ALA A 38 -8.32 6.97 -11.14
C ALA A 38 -8.36 7.04 -12.69
N PRO A 39 -7.20 7.04 -13.41
CA PRO A 39 -7.17 6.92 -14.87
C PRO A 39 -7.82 5.63 -15.40
N LEU A 40 -7.57 4.49 -14.76
CA LEU A 40 -8.17 3.22 -15.16
C LEU A 40 -9.70 3.25 -15.06
N ASN A 41 -10.24 3.81 -13.97
CA ASN A 41 -11.69 3.94 -13.78
C ASN A 41 -12.29 4.88 -14.82
N ARG A 42 -11.62 5.99 -15.14
CA ARG A 42 -12.04 6.88 -16.23
C ARG A 42 -12.10 6.14 -17.56
N CYS A 43 -11.04 5.43 -17.95
CA CYS A 43 -11.00 4.65 -19.18
C CYS A 43 -12.11 3.59 -19.21
N ARG A 44 -12.39 2.91 -18.10
CA ARG A 44 -13.47 1.92 -17.98
C ARG A 44 -14.84 2.52 -18.21
N PHE A 45 -15.13 3.69 -17.64
CA PHE A 45 -16.39 4.40 -17.88
C PHE A 45 -16.53 4.84 -19.34
N GLU A 46 -15.48 5.42 -19.92
CA GLU A 46 -15.48 5.89 -21.32
C GLU A 46 -15.66 4.73 -22.33
N ASN A 47 -15.17 3.53 -22.00
CA ASN A 47 -15.23 2.36 -22.87
C ASN A 47 -16.26 1.31 -22.43
N PHE A 48 -17.24 1.66 -21.59
CA PHE A 48 -18.30 0.76 -21.13
C PHE A 48 -17.79 -0.57 -20.55
N TYR A 49 -16.65 -0.55 -19.85
CA TYR A 49 -16.05 -1.71 -19.18
C TYR A 49 -15.72 -2.90 -20.11
N LEU A 50 -15.46 -2.64 -21.39
CA LEU A 50 -15.06 -3.69 -22.33
C LEU A 50 -13.73 -4.36 -21.92
N PRO A 51 -13.64 -5.71 -21.85
CA PRO A 51 -12.47 -6.40 -21.31
C PRO A 51 -11.13 -6.18 -22.06
N TRP A 52 -11.21 -5.85 -23.35
CA TRP A 52 -10.06 -5.63 -24.24
C TRP A 52 -9.62 -4.17 -24.33
N LYS A 53 -10.29 -3.25 -23.62
CA LYS A 53 -9.91 -1.85 -23.50
C LYS A 53 -9.20 -1.61 -22.16
N CYS A 54 -8.42 -0.53 -22.09
CA CYS A 54 -7.71 -0.09 -20.89
C CYS A 54 -6.70 -1.12 -20.34
N MET A 55 -6.08 -1.91 -21.23
CA MET A 55 -5.21 -3.02 -20.85
C MET A 55 -3.91 -2.53 -20.18
N ASP A 56 -3.33 -1.44 -20.70
CA ASP A 56 -2.07 -0.91 -20.20
C ASP A 56 -2.26 -0.26 -18.83
N GLU A 57 -3.33 0.51 -18.65
CA GLU A 57 -3.72 1.10 -17.37
C GLU A 57 -4.04 0.01 -16.34
N ARG A 58 -4.70 -1.07 -16.77
CA ARG A 58 -5.01 -2.22 -15.90
C ARG A 58 -3.72 -2.91 -15.45
N HIS A 59 -2.85 -3.28 -16.38
CA HIS A 59 -1.58 -3.93 -16.04
C HIS A 59 -0.67 -3.02 -15.20
N GLY A 60 -0.67 -1.70 -15.46
CA GLY A 60 0.04 -0.72 -14.64
C GLY A 60 -0.43 -0.74 -13.19
N TYR A 61 -1.75 -0.68 -12.96
CA TYR A 61 -2.34 -0.76 -11.62
C TYR A 61 -2.03 -2.09 -10.91
N GLU A 62 -2.19 -3.22 -11.61
CA GLU A 62 -1.91 -4.56 -11.07
C GLU A 62 -0.44 -4.74 -10.70
N LYS A 63 0.48 -4.24 -11.53
CA LYS A 63 1.92 -4.26 -11.25
C LYS A 63 2.24 -3.44 -10.00
N CYS A 64 1.67 -2.25 -9.86
CA CYS A 64 1.85 -1.43 -8.66
C CYS A 64 1.40 -2.18 -7.39
N GLN A 65 0.22 -2.80 -7.43
CA GLN A 65 -0.31 -3.58 -6.32
C GLN A 65 0.56 -4.77 -5.96
N TYR A 66 1.10 -5.46 -6.97
CA TYR A 66 1.99 -6.59 -6.77
C TYR A 66 3.30 -6.18 -6.08
N GLU A 67 3.89 -5.05 -6.47
CA GLU A 67 5.10 -4.54 -5.84
C GLU A 67 4.84 -4.03 -4.40
N GLU A 68 3.71 -3.37 -4.14
CA GLU A 68 3.33 -3.03 -2.75
C GLU A 68 3.05 -4.28 -1.91
N PHE A 69 2.46 -5.33 -2.48
CA PHE A 69 2.29 -6.61 -1.80
C PHE A 69 3.63 -7.23 -1.40
N LYS A 70 4.62 -7.28 -2.30
CA LYS A 70 5.96 -7.77 -1.99
C LYS A 70 6.62 -6.99 -0.86
N LYS A 71 6.51 -5.66 -0.86
CA LYS A 71 7.00 -4.81 0.25
C LYS A 71 6.34 -5.18 1.59
N ARG A 72 5.03 -5.45 1.58
CA ARG A 72 4.30 -5.92 2.77
C ARG A 72 4.77 -7.30 3.23
N VAL A 73 5.01 -8.25 2.31
CA VAL A 73 5.55 -9.57 2.65
C VAL A 73 6.93 -9.44 3.30
N ALA A 74 7.84 -8.68 2.70
CA ALA A 74 9.17 -8.44 3.25
C ALA A 74 9.12 -7.81 4.65
N LYS A 75 8.23 -6.83 4.86
CA LYS A 75 8.01 -6.22 6.19
C LYS A 75 7.49 -7.24 7.20
N MET A 76 6.60 -8.14 6.80
CA MET A 76 6.09 -9.19 7.69
C MET A 76 7.18 -10.21 8.05
N GLU A 77 8.06 -10.56 7.13
CA GLU A 77 9.21 -11.43 7.41
C GLU A 77 10.19 -10.78 8.40
N GLN A 78 10.49 -9.48 8.21
CA GLN A 78 11.29 -8.69 9.16
C GLN A 78 10.69 -8.71 10.56
N LEU A 79 9.40 -8.39 10.69
CA LEU A 79 8.70 -8.37 11.98
C LEU A 79 8.66 -9.75 12.66
N LYS A 80 8.49 -10.84 11.88
CA LYS A 80 8.57 -12.21 12.41
C LYS A 80 9.97 -12.55 12.91
N GLY A 81 11.02 -12.14 12.19
CA GLY A 81 12.41 -12.31 12.61
C GLY A 81 12.69 -11.57 13.92
N GLU A 82 12.31 -10.29 14.01
CA GLU A 82 12.41 -9.50 15.23
C GLU A 82 11.63 -10.10 16.39
N ALA A 83 10.41 -10.58 16.15
CA ALA A 83 9.59 -11.22 17.17
C ALA A 83 10.23 -12.52 17.68
N LYS A 84 10.84 -13.33 16.79
CA LYS A 84 11.58 -14.54 17.17
C LYS A 84 12.79 -14.18 18.04
N LEU A 85 13.57 -13.17 17.64
CA LEU A 85 14.71 -12.68 18.42
C LEU A 85 14.28 -12.18 19.80
N LYS A 86 13.20 -11.38 19.87
CA LYS A 86 12.60 -10.90 21.13
C LYS A 86 12.12 -12.07 22.01
N ALA A 87 11.48 -13.08 21.43
CA ALA A 87 11.03 -14.27 22.17
C ALA A 87 12.21 -15.08 22.73
N THR A 88 13.31 -15.22 21.98
CA THR A 88 14.51 -15.91 22.46
C THR A 88 15.28 -15.12 23.52
N ALA A 89 15.28 -13.78 23.43
CA ALA A 89 15.93 -12.92 24.43
C ALA A 89 15.15 -12.86 25.76
N GLY A 90 13.81 -12.97 25.71
CA GLY A 90 12.97 -13.04 26.91
C GLY A 90 13.15 -14.32 27.75
N GLY A 91 13.72 -15.39 27.18
CA GLY A 91 13.94 -16.67 27.86
C GLY A 91 15.21 -16.73 28.74
N ALA A 92 16.12 -15.76 28.65
CA ALA A 92 17.37 -15.77 29.43
C ALA A 92 17.25 -15.10 30.81
N ALA A 93 16.15 -14.40 31.10
CA ALA A 93 15.98 -13.62 32.33
C ALA A 93 15.46 -14.43 33.55
N SER A 94 15.07 -15.70 33.39
CA SER A 94 14.49 -16.50 34.49
C SER A 94 15.37 -17.64 35.03
N ALA A 95 16.64 -17.75 34.61
CA ALA A 95 17.56 -18.80 35.10
C ALA A 95 18.38 -18.40 36.34
N GLY A 96 18.02 -17.31 37.02
CA GLY A 96 18.75 -16.79 38.18
C GLY A 96 17.84 -16.21 39.26
N ALA A 97 17.00 -17.05 39.87
CA ALA A 97 16.40 -16.74 41.16
C ALA A 97 16.58 -17.99 42.04
N LEU A 98 17.40 -17.81 43.08
CA LEU A 98 17.80 -18.76 44.10
C LEU A 98 16.62 -19.36 44.86
#